data_AF-A0A382L8A0-F1
#
_entry.id   AF-A0A382L8A0-F1
#
_cell.length_a   1.000
_cell.length_b   1.000
_cell.length_c   1.000
_cell.angle_alpha   90.00
_cell.angle_beta   90.00
_cell.angle_gamma   90.00
#
_symmetry.space_group_name_H-M   'P 1'
#
loop_
_entity.id
_entity.type
_entity.pdbx_description
1 polymer ?
#
loop_
_entity_poly.entity_id
_entity_poly.type
_entity_poly.pdbx_seq_one_letter_code
_entity_poly.pdbx_strand_id
1 'polypeptide(L)' 'TVPMKTWDERLTSVQANRALSEGRAKKKKKRQNVDAIAAAILLQSYLDSLA' A
#
# COMPACT_ATOMS: atom_id res chain seq x y z
N THR A 1 5.68 17.33 20.01
CA THR A 1 4.44 17.04 19.26
C THR A 1 4.80 16.71 17.84
N VAL A 2 4.32 15.58 17.30
CA VAL A 2 4.61 15.17 15.91
C VAL A 2 3.51 15.71 15.01
N PRO A 3 3.83 16.37 13.87
CA PRO A 3 2.82 16.84 12.94
C PRO A 3 2.14 15.64 12.24
N MET A 4 0.82 15.58 12.31
CA MET A 4 0.02 14.57 11.60
C MET A 4 -0.57 15.19 10.34
N LYS A 5 -0.37 14.52 9.20
CA LYS A 5 -0.95 14.91 7.91
C LYS A 5 -1.86 13.80 7.43
N THR A 6 -3.09 14.14 7.08
CA THR A 6 -4.06 13.20 6.51
C THR A 6 -3.78 13.04 5.03
N TRP A 7 -3.76 11.79 4.55
CA TRP A 7 -3.54 11.44 3.15
C TRP A 7 -4.72 10.58 2.66
N ASP A 8 -5.25 10.85 1.46
CA ASP A 8 -6.38 10.10 0.92
C ASP A 8 -5.87 8.85 0.18
N GLU A 9 -6.15 7.68 0.73
CA GLU A 9 -5.63 6.38 0.28
C GLU A 9 -6.52 5.67 -0.78
N ARG A 10 -7.38 6.40 -1.49
CA ARG A 10 -8.29 5.79 -2.48
C ARG A 10 -7.50 4.93 -3.48
N LEU A 11 -8.00 3.69 -3.69
CA LEU A 11 -7.50 2.66 -4.63
C LEU A 11 -6.22 1.87 -4.22
N THR A 12 -5.59 2.13 -3.07
CA THR A 12 -4.39 1.39 -2.62
C THR A 12 -4.63 -0.11 -2.43
N SER A 13 -5.80 -0.49 -1.90
CA SER A 13 -6.18 -1.90 -1.68
C SER A 13 -6.43 -2.67 -2.99
N VAL A 14 -6.91 -1.98 -4.04
CA VAL A 14 -7.11 -2.55 -5.38
C VAL A 14 -5.77 -2.75 -6.08
N GLN A 15 -4.87 -1.76 -5.98
CA GLN A 15 -3.51 -1.86 -6.52
C GLN A 15 -2.68 -2.95 -5.83
N ALA A 16 -2.74 -3.05 -4.50
CA ALA A 16 -2.06 -4.09 -3.73
C ALA A 16 -2.57 -5.50 -4.09
N ASN A 17 -3.88 -5.68 -4.27
CA ASN A 17 -4.45 -6.96 -4.70
C ASN A 17 -4.05 -7.35 -6.12
N ARG A 18 -3.85 -6.38 -7.02
CA ARG A 18 -3.35 -6.61 -8.39
C ARG A 18 -1.90 -7.07 -8.37
N ALA A 19 -1.03 -6.35 -7.66
CA ALA A 19 0.39 -6.70 -7.50
C ALA A 19 0.59 -8.08 -6.87
N LEU A 20 -0.23 -8.44 -5.87
CA LEU A 20 -0.16 -9.77 -5.24
C LEU A 20 -0.74 -10.90 -6.11
N SER A 21 -1.65 -10.60 -7.04
CA SER A 21 -2.19 -11.61 -7.97
C SER A 21 -1.17 -12.08 -8.99
N GLU A 22 -0.27 -11.21 -9.40
CA GLU A 22 0.81 -11.54 -10.35
C GLU A 22 1.88 -12.47 -9.74
N GLY A 23 2.12 -12.39 -8.42
CA GLY A 23 3.22 -13.11 -7.76
C GLY A 23 2.96 -14.56 -7.29
N ARG A 24 1.85 -15.23 -7.65
CA ARG A 24 1.50 -16.63 -7.22
C ARG A 24 1.71 -16.95 -5.72
N ALA A 25 1.58 -15.98 -4.81
CA ALA A 25 1.74 -16.22 -3.37
C ALA A 25 0.52 -16.96 -2.75
N LYS A 26 0.76 -17.93 -1.86
CA LYS A 26 -0.31 -18.65 -1.13
C LYS A 26 -1.19 -17.67 -0.33
N LYS A 27 -2.53 -17.79 -0.42
CA LYS A 27 -3.55 -16.83 0.09
C LYS A 27 -3.34 -16.36 1.55
N LYS A 28 -2.81 -17.20 2.44
CA LYS A 28 -2.55 -16.84 3.85
C LYS A 28 -1.35 -15.90 4.01
N LYS A 29 -0.30 -16.08 3.19
CA LYS A 29 0.86 -15.16 3.08
C LYS A 29 0.49 -13.87 2.34
N LYS A 30 -0.48 -13.92 1.42
CA LYS A 30 -0.99 -12.72 0.74
C LYS A 30 -1.55 -11.70 1.72
N ARG A 31 -2.49 -12.07 2.61
CA ARG A 31 -3.12 -11.10 3.53
C ARG A 31 -2.11 -10.38 4.42
N GLN A 32 -1.12 -11.08 4.97
CA GLN A 32 -0.08 -10.46 5.80
C GLN A 32 0.84 -9.54 5.00
N ASN A 33 1.06 -9.83 3.71
CA ASN A 33 1.85 -8.99 2.82
C ASN A 33 1.04 -7.82 2.23
N VAL A 34 -0.29 -7.89 2.18
CA VAL A 34 -1.16 -6.80 1.70
C VAL A 34 -0.92 -5.54 2.52
N ASP A 35 -0.90 -5.65 3.85
CA ASP A 35 -0.80 -4.49 4.74
C ASP A 35 0.56 -3.77 4.58
N ALA A 36 1.65 -4.54 4.47
CA ALA A 36 2.99 -3.99 4.24
C ALA A 36 3.10 -3.33 2.86
N ILE A 37 2.52 -3.94 1.82
CA ILE A 37 2.52 -3.38 0.46
C ILE A 37 1.66 -2.12 0.40
N ALA A 38 0.49 -2.11 1.06
CA ALA A 38 -0.37 -0.94 1.13
C ALA A 38 0.34 0.24 1.83
N ALA A 39 1.03 -0.02 2.95
CA ALA A 39 1.83 0.99 3.63
C ALA A 39 2.97 1.55 2.76
N ALA A 40 3.64 0.68 2.00
CA ALA A 40 4.69 1.10 1.08
C ALA A 40 4.15 1.95 -0.09
N ILE A 41 3.01 1.55 -0.68
CA ILE A 41 2.34 2.32 -1.74
C ILE A 41 1.90 3.68 -1.23
N LEU A 42 1.36 3.75 -0.01
CA LEU A 42 0.95 4.99 0.62
C LEU A 42 2.13 5.95 0.81
N LEU A 43 3.23 5.42 1.34
CA LEU A 43 4.44 6.20 1.51
C LEU A 43 4.96 6.71 0.17
N GLN A 44 4.98 5.87 -0.86
CA GLN A 44 5.38 6.27 -2.21
C GLN A 44 4.49 7.39 -2.76
N SER A 45 3.16 7.24 -2.65
CA SER A 45 2.20 8.26 -3.09
C SER A 45 2.40 9.60 -2.39
N TYR A 46 2.71 9.57 -1.08
CA TYR A 46 3.03 10.78 -0.34
C TYR A 46 4.33 11.43 -0.85
N LEU A 47 5.39 10.65 -1.05
CA LEU A 47 6.67 11.14 -1.57
C LEU A 47 6.54 11.72 -2.98
N ASP A 48 5.80 11.06 -3.87
CA ASP A 48 5.54 11.52 -5.24
C ASP A 48 4.81 12.88 -5.26
N SER A 49 4.00 13.18 -4.24
CA SER A 49 3.32 14.48 -4.13
C SER A 49 4.18 15.64 -3.63
N LEU A 50 5.34 15.31 -3.05
CA LEU A 50 6.32 16.29 -2.60
C LEU A 50 7.34 16.63 -3.69
N ALA A 51 7.40 15.83 -4.75
CA ALA A 51 8.22 16.05 -5.94
C ALA A 51 7.53 17.01 -6.92
#